data_AF-A0A661X9C7-F1
#
_entry.id   AF-A0A661X9C7-F1
#
_cell.length_a   1.000
_cell.length_b   1.000
_cell.length_c   1.000
_cell.angle_alpha   90.00
_cell.angle_beta   90.00
_cell.angle_gamma   90.00
#
_symmetry.space_group_name_H-M   'P 1'
#
loop_
_entity.id
_entity.type
_entity.pdbx_description
1 polymer ?
#
loop_
_entity_poly.entity_id
_entity_poly.type
_entity_poly.pdbx_seq_one_letter_code
_entity_poly.pdbx_strand_id
1 'polypeptide(L)'
;MKVAIVTNDGEYVSQHFGRSRYYKIYTIEDNEIKNVEMRERGTGHYAQQPQTHTHSHTTEDPSGRHGYGADADLKHASMAAEIADCDVLIAGGMGSGAYESFKRAGLNVILTDIMWIEETVTALMENKLKNLANERTD
;
A
#
# COMPACT_ATOMS: atom_id res chain seq x y z
N MET A 1 16.05 -8.42 -0.51
CA MET A 1 14.61 -8.21 -0.71
C MET A 1 14.21 -6.89 -0.05
N LYS A 2 13.40 -6.07 -0.71
CA LYS A 2 12.84 -4.84 -0.17
C LYS A 2 11.35 -4.97 0.08
N VAL A 3 10.91 -4.58 1.27
CA VAL A 3 9.54 -4.75 1.74
C VAL A 3 8.98 -3.40 2.12
N ALA A 4 7.95 -2.93 1.42
CA ALA A 4 7.21 -1.73 1.77
C ALA A 4 6.01 -2.07 2.65
N ILE A 5 5.93 -1.45 3.83
CA ILE A 5 4.81 -1.63 4.77
C ILE A 5 4.06 -0.32 4.91
N VAL A 6 2.75 -0.38 4.71
CA VAL A 6 1.90 0.80 4.65
C VAL A 6 1.55 1.22 6.07
N THR A 7 1.80 2.48 6.44
CA THR A 7 1.65 2.97 7.82
C THR A 7 1.34 4.47 7.91
N ASN A 8 0.93 4.92 9.09
CA ASN A 8 0.73 6.33 9.43
C ASN A 8 1.71 6.85 10.47
N ASP A 9 2.28 5.96 11.29
CA ASP A 9 3.09 6.29 12.46
C ASP A 9 4.44 5.55 12.46
N GLY A 10 4.62 4.55 11.60
CA GLY A 10 5.82 3.73 11.58
C GLY A 10 5.81 2.57 12.57
N GLU A 11 4.74 2.40 13.35
CA GLU A 11 4.58 1.34 14.36
C GLU A 11 3.52 0.33 13.93
N TYR A 12 2.42 0.80 13.35
CA TYR A 12 1.27 -0.02 12.99
C TYR A 12 1.06 -0.13 11.48
N VAL A 13 0.66 -1.33 11.04
CA VAL A 13 0.20 -1.58 9.67
C VAL A 13 -1.15 -0.90 9.47
N SER A 14 -1.22 -0.06 8.44
CA SER A 14 -2.45 0.66 8.11
C SER A 14 -3.49 -0.29 7.53
N GLN A 15 -4.68 -0.31 8.14
CA GLN A 15 -5.81 -1.12 7.70
C GLN A 15 -6.52 -0.58 6.45
N HIS A 16 -6.23 0.67 6.08
CA HIS A 16 -6.84 1.32 4.93
C HIS A 16 -5.75 1.93 4.05
N PHE A 17 -5.32 1.18 3.03
CA PHE A 17 -4.27 1.61 2.10
C PHE A 17 -4.48 3.04 1.58
N GLY A 18 -5.66 3.39 1.09
CA GLY A 18 -5.90 4.70 0.48
C GLY A 18 -5.76 5.91 1.42
N ARG A 19 -5.79 5.68 2.74
CA ARG A 19 -5.77 6.73 3.78
C ARG A 19 -4.42 6.90 4.45
N SER A 20 -3.44 6.03 4.15
CA SER A 20 -2.15 6.07 4.82
C SER A 20 -1.20 7.10 4.20
N ARG A 21 -0.27 7.59 5.02
CA ARG A 21 0.67 8.64 4.62
C ARG A 21 2.07 8.15 4.29
N TYR A 22 2.47 6.98 4.78
CA TYR A 22 3.85 6.53 4.67
C TYR A 22 3.97 5.08 4.21
N TYR A 23 5.11 4.79 3.60
CA TYR A 23 5.67 3.47 3.49
C TYR A 23 6.87 3.37 4.44
N LYS A 24 6.87 2.39 5.34
CA LYS A 24 8.06 1.96 6.07
C LYS A 24 8.72 0.85 5.29
N ILE A 25 9.91 1.09 4.78
CA ILE A 25 10.60 0.17 3.88
C ILE A 25 11.74 -0.51 4.62
N TYR A 26 11.75 -1.83 4.52
CA TYR A 26 12.79 -2.69 5.08
C TYR A 26 13.60 -3.29 3.96
N THR A 27 14.92 -3.16 4.05
CA THR A 27 15.85 -3.92 3.21
C THR A 27 16.33 -5.12 4.01
N ILE A 28 16.00 -6.32 3.53
CA ILE A 28 16.29 -7.59 4.17
C ILE A 28 17.27 -8.38 3.28
N GLU A 29 18.41 -8.75 3.82
CA GLU A 29 19.46 -9.55 3.16
C GLU A 29 19.94 -10.62 4.14
N ASP A 30 20.15 -11.85 3.65
CA ASP A 30 20.60 -12.99 4.47
C ASP A 30 19.77 -13.21 5.75
N ASN A 31 18.45 -12.98 5.64
CA ASN A 31 17.51 -13.05 6.78
C ASN A 31 17.85 -12.07 7.92
N GLU A 32 18.43 -10.91 7.59
CA GLU A 32 18.70 -9.81 8.51
C GLU A 32 18.21 -8.48 7.94
N ILE A 33 17.73 -7.59 8.81
CA ILE A 33 17.36 -6.23 8.42
C ILE A 33 18.62 -5.40 8.28
N LYS A 34 18.96 -5.01 7.05
CA LYS A 34 20.14 -4.17 6.75
C LYS A 34 19.83 -2.68 6.75
N ASN A 35 18.58 -2.31 6.44
CA ASN A 35 18.15 -0.91 6.40
C ASN A 35 16.66 -0.78 6.70
N VAL A 36 16.30 0.34 7.33
CA VAL A 36 14.91 0.78 7.53
C VAL A 36 14.81 2.25 7.15
N GLU A 37 13.86 2.58 6.30
CA GLU A 37 13.55 3.96 5.91
C GLU A 37 12.05 4.24 5.92
N MET A 38 11.70 5.51 6.03
CA MET A 38 10.31 5.99 5.95
C MET A 38 10.19 6.87 4.71
N ARG A 39 9.29 6.51 3.79
CA ARG A 39 8.96 7.31 2.61
C ARG A 39 7.55 7.87 2.77
N GLU A 40 7.41 9.18 2.60
CA GLU A 40 6.10 9.83 2.50
C GLU A 40 5.48 9.56 1.13
N ARG A 41 4.18 9.27 1.13
CA ARG A 41 3.40 8.98 -0.07
C ARG A 41 2.97 10.29 -0.69
N GLY A 42 3.47 10.57 -1.89
CA GLY A 42 3.16 11.81 -2.62
C GLY A 42 1.77 11.80 -3.30
N THR A 43 1.05 10.68 -3.20
CA THR A 43 -0.15 10.41 -4.00
C THR A 43 -1.34 9.83 -3.23
N GLY A 44 -1.25 9.71 -1.90
CA GLY A 44 -2.42 9.39 -1.07
C GLY A 44 -3.47 10.51 -1.14
N HIS A 45 -4.72 10.24 -0.74
CA HIS A 45 -5.76 11.28 -0.64
C HIS A 45 -5.35 12.51 0.20
N TYR A 46 -4.27 12.40 0.98
CA TYR A 46 -3.68 13.46 1.80
C TYR A 46 -2.62 14.32 1.12
N ALA A 47 -2.09 13.95 -0.05
CA ALA A 47 -0.89 14.58 -0.61
C ALA A 47 -1.15 15.91 -1.36
N GLN A 48 -2.41 16.30 -1.56
CA GLN A 48 -2.74 17.62 -2.12
C GLN A 48 -4.05 18.16 -1.54
N GLN A 49 -3.99 19.12 -0.62
CA GLN A 49 -4.82 20.33 -0.67
C GLN A 49 -4.06 21.50 -0.01
N PRO A 50 -3.87 22.59 -0.76
CA PRO A 50 -4.65 23.79 -0.45
C PRO A 50 -5.65 24.05 -1.58
N GLN A 51 -6.93 24.08 -1.20
CA GLN A 51 -8.05 24.79 -1.81
C GLN A 51 -7.97 25.08 -3.33
N THR A 52 -8.61 24.24 -4.14
CA THR A 52 -9.47 24.75 -5.21
C THR A 52 -10.78 23.95 -5.22
N HIS A 53 -11.89 24.68 -5.17
CA HIS A 53 -13.22 24.16 -5.42
C HIS A 53 -13.32 23.74 -6.90
N THR A 54 -12.80 22.57 -7.22
CA THR A 54 -13.28 21.79 -8.35
C THR A 54 -13.91 20.57 -7.75
N HIS A 55 -15.22 20.41 -7.99
CA HIS A 55 -15.96 19.19 -7.69
C HIS A 55 -15.18 18.01 -8.28
N SER A 56 -14.31 17.40 -7.48
CA SER A 56 -13.84 16.04 -7.73
C SER A 56 -15.07 15.20 -7.48
N HIS A 57 -15.89 15.06 -8.53
CA HIS A 57 -16.68 13.87 -8.70
C HIS A 57 -15.72 12.73 -8.45
N THR A 58 -15.92 12.05 -7.32
CA THR A 58 -15.59 10.64 -7.23
C THR A 58 -16.07 10.05 -8.55
N THR A 59 -15.16 9.61 -9.41
CA THR A 59 -15.52 8.90 -10.63
C THR A 59 -16.10 7.58 -10.17
N GLU A 60 -17.36 7.64 -9.76
CA GLU A 60 -18.23 6.50 -9.69
C GLU A 60 -18.32 6.01 -11.13
N ASP A 61 -17.81 4.80 -11.38
CA ASP A 61 -18.29 4.04 -12.53
C ASP A 61 -19.83 4.06 -12.50
N PRO A 62 -20.56 3.91 -13.63
CA PRO A 62 -22.02 3.75 -13.64
C PRO A 62 -22.59 2.79 -12.57
N SER A 63 -21.75 1.92 -12.01
CA SER A 63 -22.00 0.99 -10.92
C SER A 63 -21.77 1.53 -9.49
N GLY A 64 -21.42 2.80 -9.28
CA GLY A 64 -21.17 3.39 -7.94
C GLY A 64 -19.87 2.96 -7.27
N ARG A 65 -18.92 2.38 -8.02
CA ARG A 65 -17.67 1.85 -7.46
C ARG A 65 -16.60 2.93 -7.38
N HIS A 66 -16.03 3.11 -6.19
CA HIS A 66 -14.86 3.97 -5.98
C HIS A 66 -13.57 3.23 -6.32
N GLY A 67 -12.57 3.93 -6.87
CA GLY A 67 -11.25 3.36 -7.16
C GLY A 67 -11.10 2.66 -8.52
N TYR A 68 -12.06 2.87 -9.43
CA TYR A 68 -12.04 2.36 -10.80
C TYR A 68 -12.05 3.49 -11.83
N GLY A 69 -11.59 3.19 -13.04
CA GLY A 69 -11.49 4.13 -14.16
C GLY A 69 -10.07 4.68 -14.37
N ALA A 70 -9.85 5.28 -15.54
CA ALA A 70 -8.52 5.69 -15.99
C ALA A 70 -7.80 6.65 -15.02
N ASP A 71 -8.52 7.59 -14.41
CA ASP A 71 -7.95 8.51 -13.41
C ASP A 71 -7.53 7.82 -12.12
N ALA A 72 -8.28 6.81 -11.69
CA ALA A 72 -7.93 6.00 -10.52
C ALA A 72 -6.73 5.10 -10.83
N ASP A 73 -6.71 4.47 -12.00
CA ASP A 73 -5.59 3.66 -12.49
C ASP A 73 -4.28 4.48 -12.54
N LEU A 74 -4.32 5.70 -13.07
CA LEU A 74 -3.13 6.58 -13.12
C LEU A 74 -2.61 6.94 -11.72
N LYS A 75 -3.51 7.17 -10.76
CA LYS A 75 -3.14 7.42 -9.36
C LYS A 75 -2.50 6.18 -8.73
N HIS A 76 -3.11 5.00 -8.90
CA HIS A 76 -2.56 3.76 -8.38
C HIS A 76 -1.20 3.40 -9.01
N ALA A 77 -1.04 3.64 -10.31
CA ALA A 77 0.24 3.46 -11.00
C ALA A 77 1.32 4.41 -10.44
N SER A 78 0.97 5.67 -10.19
CA SER A 78 1.89 6.64 -9.56
C SER A 78 2.30 6.19 -8.15
N MET A 79 1.35 5.69 -7.34
CA MET A 79 1.65 5.12 -6.01
C MET A 79 2.56 3.90 -6.09
N ALA A 80 2.40 3.03 -7.09
CA ALA A 80 3.26 1.88 -7.31
C ALA A 80 4.67 2.30 -7.74
N ALA A 81 4.79 3.37 -8.54
CA ALA A 81 6.08 3.91 -8.95
C ALA A 81 6.94 4.40 -7.77
N GLU A 82 6.33 4.93 -6.70
CA GLU A 82 7.04 5.40 -5.48
C GLU A 82 7.78 4.27 -4.75
N ILE A 83 7.37 3.03 -4.96
CA ILE A 83 7.92 1.82 -4.33
C ILE A 83 8.28 0.75 -5.38
N ALA A 84 8.55 1.16 -6.62
CA ALA A 84 8.89 0.24 -7.71
C ALA A 84 10.22 -0.51 -7.47
N ASP A 85 11.04 -0.05 -6.54
CA ASP A 85 12.27 -0.73 -6.09
C ASP A 85 12.01 -1.78 -4.99
N CYS A 86 10.77 -1.93 -4.52
CA CYS A 86 10.37 -2.94 -3.56
C CYS A 86 9.89 -4.23 -4.24
N ASP A 87 10.08 -5.36 -3.57
CA ASP A 87 9.60 -6.68 -4.03
C ASP A 87 8.20 -6.98 -3.46
N VAL A 88 7.96 -6.57 -2.21
CA VAL A 88 6.75 -6.89 -1.45
C VAL A 88 6.10 -5.60 -0.93
N LEU A 89 4.77 -5.53 -1.05
CA LEU A 89 3.93 -4.50 -0.44
C LEU A 89 3.00 -5.15 0.60
N ILE A 90 3.03 -4.65 1.82
CA ILE A 90 2.19 -5.13 2.92
C ILE A 90 1.25 -4.04 3.41
N ALA A 91 -0.05 -4.35 3.47
CA ALA A 91 -1.08 -3.48 4.03
C ALA A 91 -2.10 -4.29 4.84
N GLY A 92 -2.87 -3.61 5.68
CA GLY A 92 -3.95 -4.25 6.43
C GLY A 92 -5.24 -4.41 5.63
N GLY A 93 -5.39 -3.68 4.53
CA GLY A 93 -6.57 -3.73 3.66
C GLY A 93 -6.39 -2.77 2.48
N MET A 94 -6.93 -3.14 1.33
CA MET A 94 -6.70 -2.41 0.08
C MET A 94 -7.90 -2.60 -0.87
N GLY A 95 -8.32 -1.55 -1.56
CA GLY A 95 -9.35 -1.70 -2.60
C GLY A 95 -8.84 -2.51 -3.80
N SER A 96 -9.73 -3.27 -4.42
CA SER A 96 -9.48 -4.12 -5.60
C SER A 96 -8.75 -3.43 -6.74
N GLY A 97 -9.15 -2.22 -7.14
CA GLY A 97 -8.46 -1.46 -8.20
C GLY A 97 -6.99 -1.14 -7.86
N ALA A 98 -6.71 -0.81 -6.59
CA ALA A 98 -5.35 -0.58 -6.12
C ALA A 98 -4.56 -1.90 -6.11
N TYR A 99 -5.13 -2.96 -5.53
CA TYR A 99 -4.51 -4.29 -5.45
C TYR A 99 -4.07 -4.80 -6.83
N GLU A 100 -4.95 -4.71 -7.82
CA GLU A 100 -4.65 -5.09 -9.20
C GLU A 100 -3.58 -4.20 -9.82
N SER A 101 -3.58 -2.90 -9.54
CA SER A 101 -2.55 -1.98 -10.04
C SER A 101 -1.16 -2.32 -9.49
N PHE A 102 -1.02 -2.59 -8.18
CA PHE A 102 0.27 -2.97 -7.60
C PHE A 102 0.76 -4.33 -8.13
N LYS A 103 -0.15 -5.30 -8.30
CA LYS A 103 0.22 -6.58 -8.95
C LYS A 103 0.66 -6.40 -10.39
N ARG A 104 -0.03 -5.55 -11.17
CA ARG A 104 0.38 -5.20 -12.55
C ARG A 104 1.76 -4.53 -12.59
N ALA A 105 2.11 -3.77 -11.56
CA ALA A 105 3.43 -3.16 -11.41
C ALA A 105 4.52 -4.16 -10.97
N GLY A 106 4.19 -5.43 -10.75
CA GLY A 106 5.15 -6.49 -10.40
C GLY A 106 5.40 -6.67 -8.90
N LEU A 107 4.67 -5.96 -8.04
CA LEU A 107 4.78 -6.08 -6.59
C LEU A 107 4.02 -7.31 -6.08
N ASN A 108 4.62 -8.03 -5.13
CA ASN A 108 3.92 -9.03 -4.35
C ASN A 108 3.10 -8.34 -3.25
N VAL A 109 1.78 -8.26 -3.41
CA VAL A 109 0.88 -7.60 -2.46
C VAL A 109 0.36 -8.62 -1.44
N ILE A 110 0.68 -8.38 -0.18
CA ILE A 110 0.23 -9.17 0.97
C ILE A 110 -0.71 -8.32 1.82
N LEU A 111 -1.94 -8.79 2.01
CA LEU A 111 -2.86 -8.21 2.98
C LEU A 111 -2.84 -9.03 4.26
N THR A 112 -2.69 -8.39 5.42
CA THR A 112 -2.57 -9.07 6.72
C THR A 112 -3.50 -8.45 7.77
N ASP A 113 -3.89 -9.23 8.77
CA ASP A 113 -4.59 -8.76 9.96
C ASP A 113 -3.63 -8.43 11.12
N ILE A 114 -2.34 -8.76 10.99
CA ILE A 114 -1.30 -8.37 11.95
C ILE A 114 -1.20 -6.85 11.99
N MET A 115 -1.37 -6.28 13.19
CA MET A 115 -1.37 -4.83 13.39
C MET A 115 0.02 -4.24 13.55
N TRP A 116 0.95 -4.98 14.17
CA TRP A 116 2.29 -4.47 14.49
C TRP A 116 3.25 -4.70 13.34
N ILE A 117 4.02 -3.66 12.97
CA ILE A 117 4.97 -3.78 11.86
C ILE A 117 6.10 -4.76 12.18
N GLU A 118 6.64 -4.72 13.40
CA GLU A 118 7.74 -5.62 13.78
C GLU A 118 7.32 -7.09 13.74
N GLU A 119 6.12 -7.38 14.22
CA GLU A 119 5.52 -8.72 14.14
C GLU A 119 5.31 -9.14 12.67
N THR A 120 4.85 -8.22 11.84
CA THR A 120 4.65 -8.45 10.40
C THR A 120 5.96 -8.80 9.69
N VAL A 121 7.03 -8.04 9.95
CA VAL A 121 8.36 -8.28 9.36
C VAL A 121 8.93 -9.61 9.85
N THR A 122 8.80 -9.90 11.15
CA THR A 122 9.24 -11.17 11.73
C THR A 122 8.50 -12.35 11.09
N ALA A 123 7.17 -12.27 10.99
CA ALA A 123 6.36 -13.31 10.36
C ALA A 123 6.70 -13.49 8.87
N LEU A 124 7.06 -12.41 8.16
CA LEU A 124 7.50 -12.49 6.76
C LEU A 124 8.83 -13.26 6.65
N MET A 125 9.82 -12.90 7.47
CA MET A 125 11.15 -13.54 7.49
C MET A 125 11.07 -15.02 7.88
N GLU A 126 10.17 -15.37 8.79
CA GLU A 126 9.89 -16.77 9.16
C GLU A 126 9.01 -17.52 8.16
N ASN A 127 8.58 -16.87 7.07
CA ASN A 127 7.66 -17.43 6.08
C ASN A 127 6.32 -17.91 6.68
N LYS A 128 5.86 -17.24 7.74
CA LYS A 128 4.59 -17.49 8.45
C LYS A 128 3.52 -16.43 8.16
N LEU A 129 3.88 -15.33 7.49
CA LEU A 129 2.93 -14.27 7.15
C LEU A 129 1.90 -14.77 6.12
N LYS A 130 0.62 -14.71 6.48
CA LYS A 130 -0.48 -15.18 5.65
C LYS A 130 -0.98 -14.05 4.75
N ASN A 131 -1.23 -14.35 3.47
CA ASN A 131 -1.84 -13.39 2.55
C ASN A 131 -3.37 -13.54 2.55
N LEU A 132 -4.06 -12.57 3.13
CA LEU A 132 -5.51 -12.46 3.24
C LEU A 132 -6.13 -11.64 2.10
N ALA A 133 -5.46 -11.53 0.95
CA ALA A 133 -5.94 -10.74 -0.19
C ALA A 133 -7.37 -11.08 -0.63
N ASN A 134 -7.80 -12.35 -0.53
CA ASN A 134 -9.16 -12.74 -0.91
C ASN A 134 -10.23 -12.27 0.09
N GLU A 135 -9.84 -11.93 1.31
CA GLU A 135 -10.74 -11.57 2.41
C GLU A 135 -10.73 -10.07 2.72
N ARG A 136 -9.65 -9.38 2.33
CA ARG A 136 -9.36 -7.99 2.73
C ARG A 136 -9.17 -7.04 1.53
N THR A 137 -9.49 -7.54 0.34
CA THR A 137 -9.63 -6.73 -0.86
C THR A 137 -11.11 -6.36 -1.02
N ASP A 138 -11.42 -5.06 -0.95
CA ASP A 138 -12.78 -4.51 -1.13
C ASP A 138 -13.16 -4.32 -2.60
#